data_AF-A0A292RSK8-F1
#
_entry.id   AF-A0A292RSK8-F1
#
_cell.length_a   1.000
_cell.length_b   1.000
_cell.length_c   1.000
_cell.angle_alpha   90.00
_cell.angle_beta   90.00
_cell.angle_gamma   90.00
#
_symmetry.space_group_name_H-M   'P 1'
#
loop_
_entity.id
_entity.type
_entity.pdbx_description
1 polymer ?
#
loop_
_entity_poly.entity_id
_entity_poly.type
_entity_poly.pdbx_seq_one_letter_code
_entity_poly.pdbx_strand_id
1 'polypeptide(L)'
;MQSRIVLISDDSDFFEYIFPKLELRKNDELFRFKFDELPDKLHMLETSVLIINSEKSESRTIELLQILKDTPAVIFGYNADDEFRINTLKNGAAAFVTPLTSDDEFKASLVSALNLASILEKNKQYREILVKKNLILPNNEVLLDYTSVLDRELEKLNASSSIAVLAAISPNDKTKFLIQPNQIETIILNNIRKNDILMNYAVNKYFLLLFDTDIDGAQRIWAKIQSQIPEKIYAGFTKTFSKTRQQLVNEVLNKLHEAINYEKVYSNMTAAQSNVPRTNFKMFKQEFNKKIERIINPVFYHIRQKYNDKLFGVTIEQENIEGGTILHLKGRHAVAAFKMTSPGFSKINIDITFSSSPENIDAKRISLNPDELEAGVLEDLLEQFIAEFRKEVNNDNTKYR
;
A
#
# COMPACT_ATOMS: atom_id res chain seq x y z
N MET A 1 -5.41 -10.38 31.77
CA MET A 1 -4.41 -9.48 31.15
C MET A 1 -4.00 -8.52 32.25
N GLN A 2 -2.73 -8.48 32.60
CA GLN A 2 -2.18 -7.46 33.51
C GLN A 2 -2.30 -6.11 32.80
N SER A 3 -2.97 -5.15 33.42
CA SER A 3 -3.11 -3.80 32.86
C SER A 3 -2.16 -2.86 33.58
N ARG A 4 -1.45 -2.03 32.81
CA ARG A 4 -0.60 -0.97 33.34
C ARG A 4 -1.39 0.34 33.28
N ILE A 5 -1.60 0.97 34.42
CA ILE A 5 -2.26 2.26 34.55
C ILE A 5 -1.22 3.28 35.02
N VAL A 6 -1.16 4.42 34.33
CA VAL A 6 -0.25 5.51 34.67
C VAL A 6 -1.06 6.74 35.01
N LEU A 7 -0.90 7.23 36.23
CA LEU A 7 -1.44 8.51 36.67
C LEU A 7 -0.40 9.59 36.42
N ILE A 8 -0.79 10.64 35.70
CA ILE A 8 0.07 11.76 35.35
C ILE A 8 -0.50 13.02 35.99
N SER A 9 0.25 13.60 36.94
CA SER A 9 -0.15 14.82 37.65
C SER A 9 1.04 15.45 38.36
N ASP A 10 1.12 16.78 38.35
CA ASP A 10 2.05 17.53 39.20
C ASP A 10 1.44 17.82 40.59
N ASP A 11 0.13 17.59 40.74
CA ASP A 11 -0.62 17.69 41.99
C ASP A 11 -0.64 16.33 42.71
N SER A 12 -0.14 16.29 43.94
CA SER A 12 -0.13 15.08 44.76
C SER A 12 -1.51 14.66 45.25
N ASP A 13 -2.39 15.63 45.50
CA ASP A 13 -3.72 15.39 46.08
C ASP A 13 -4.62 14.70 45.07
N PHE A 14 -4.39 14.93 43.79
CA PHE A 14 -5.02 14.21 42.70
C PHE A 14 -4.84 12.69 42.81
N PHE A 15 -3.65 12.21 43.20
CA PHE A 15 -3.41 10.78 43.31
C PHE A 15 -4.24 10.15 44.42
N GLU A 16 -4.34 10.82 45.57
CA GLU A 16 -5.16 10.37 46.69
C GLU A 16 -6.66 10.45 46.38
N TYR A 17 -7.07 11.42 45.57
CA TYR A 17 -8.45 11.54 45.10
C TYR A 17 -8.85 10.42 44.10
N ILE A 18 -7.98 10.11 43.14
CA ILE A 18 -8.28 9.12 42.09
C ILE A 18 -8.10 7.68 42.57
N PHE A 19 -7.11 7.42 43.43
CA PHE A 19 -6.74 6.05 43.81
C PHE A 19 -7.92 5.19 44.31
N PRO A 20 -8.81 5.67 45.20
CA PRO A 20 -9.96 4.89 45.66
C PRO A 20 -10.99 4.58 44.56
N LYS A 21 -10.98 5.35 43.46
CA LYS A 21 -11.88 5.18 42.32
C LYS A 21 -11.37 4.13 41.32
N LEU A 22 -10.08 3.79 41.40
CA LEU A 22 -9.46 2.76 40.58
C LEU A 22 -9.74 1.40 41.22
N GLU A 23 -10.75 0.67 40.74
CA GLU A 23 -10.99 -0.72 41.13
C GLU A 23 -9.94 -1.65 40.48
N LEU A 24 -8.70 -1.56 40.94
CA LEU A 24 -7.56 -2.31 40.41
C LEU A 24 -7.69 -3.79 40.74
N ARG A 25 -7.41 -4.65 39.76
CA ARG A 25 -7.28 -6.10 40.00
C ARG A 25 -5.92 -6.38 40.64
N LYS A 26 -5.81 -7.54 41.29
CA LYS A 26 -4.61 -7.98 42.01
C LYS A 26 -3.30 -7.91 41.20
N ASN A 27 -3.39 -8.04 39.88
CA ASN A 27 -2.22 -8.06 38.99
C ASN A 27 -2.06 -6.78 38.18
N ASP A 28 -2.89 -5.76 38.37
CA ASP A 28 -2.74 -4.49 37.65
C ASP A 28 -1.57 -3.69 38.25
N GLU A 29 -0.78 -3.05 37.39
CA GLU A 29 0.32 -2.18 37.79
C GLU A 29 -0.16 -0.73 37.80
N LEU A 30 0.15 0.00 38.87
CA LEU A 30 -0.13 1.42 38.97
C LEU A 30 1.17 2.21 39.09
N PHE A 31 1.37 3.14 38.17
CA PHE A 31 2.49 4.09 38.19
C PHE A 31 1.97 5.52 38.37
N ARG A 32 2.79 6.36 39.01
CA ARG A 32 2.51 7.78 39.24
C ARG A 32 3.70 8.56 38.70
N PHE A 33 3.47 9.46 37.75
CA PHE A 33 4.50 10.31 37.17
C PHE A 33 4.08 11.78 37.19
N LYS A 34 5.07 12.65 37.34
CA LYS A 34 4.95 14.08 37.04
C LYS A 34 5.22 14.32 35.56
N PHE A 35 4.76 15.46 35.03
CA PHE A 35 4.97 15.76 33.61
C PHE A 35 6.46 15.83 33.23
N ASP A 36 7.30 16.34 34.13
CA ASP A 36 8.74 16.48 33.88
C ASP A 36 9.48 15.14 33.84
N GLU A 37 8.88 14.05 34.34
CA GLU A 37 9.48 12.71 34.32
C GLU A 37 9.12 11.90 33.06
N LEU A 38 8.18 12.39 32.24
CA LEU A 38 7.65 11.64 31.10
C LEU A 38 8.65 11.41 29.96
N PRO A 39 9.58 12.34 29.61
CA PRO A 39 10.50 12.13 28.50
C PRO A 39 11.31 10.83 28.62
N ASP A 40 11.77 10.49 29.82
CA ASP A 40 12.56 9.28 30.08
C ASP A 40 11.72 7.99 30.17
N LYS A 41 10.38 8.14 30.21
CA LYS A 41 9.44 7.05 30.49
C LYS A 41 8.47 6.76 29.34
N LEU A 42 8.63 7.39 28.17
CA LEU A 42 7.74 7.25 27.01
C LEU A 42 7.42 5.79 26.66
N HIS A 43 8.44 4.92 26.65
CA HIS A 43 8.28 3.48 26.37
C HIS A 43 7.33 2.75 27.33
N MET A 44 7.22 3.21 28.59
CA MET A 44 6.26 2.67 29.56
C MET A 44 4.85 3.17 29.28
N LEU A 45 4.72 4.41 28.82
CA LEU A 45 3.43 5.04 28.54
C LEU A 45 2.73 4.37 27.35
N GLU A 46 3.48 4.04 26.30
CA GLU A 46 2.96 3.41 25.08
C GLU A 46 2.19 2.09 25.32
N THR A 47 2.52 1.37 26.41
CA THR A 47 1.88 0.09 26.77
C THR A 47 0.90 0.22 27.95
N SER A 48 0.42 1.43 28.23
CA SER A 48 -0.39 1.74 29.42
C SER A 48 -1.73 2.39 29.07
N VAL A 49 -2.64 2.42 30.04
CA VAL A 49 -3.75 3.37 30.05
C VAL A 49 -3.34 4.58 30.88
N LEU A 50 -3.49 5.77 30.30
CA LEU A 50 -3.10 7.02 30.94
C LEU A 50 -4.31 7.67 31.61
N ILE A 51 -4.12 8.22 32.80
CA ILE A 51 -5.06 9.12 33.46
C ILE A 51 -4.31 10.42 33.73
N ILE A 52 -4.67 11.49 33.02
CA ILE A 52 -3.89 12.73 32.97
C ILE A 52 -4.66 13.85 33.64
N ASN A 53 -4.15 14.35 34.76
CA ASN A 53 -4.65 15.57 35.37
C ASN A 53 -4.15 16.79 34.57
N SER A 54 -5.08 17.53 33.98
CA SER A 54 -4.80 18.65 33.08
C SER A 54 -5.09 20.03 33.66
N GLU A 55 -5.58 20.11 34.91
CA GLU A 55 -6.06 21.36 35.54
C GLU A 55 -5.06 22.53 35.51
N LYS A 56 -3.75 22.24 35.38
CA LYS A 56 -2.68 23.26 35.23
C LYS A 56 -1.64 22.90 34.16
N SER A 57 -1.95 21.92 33.31
CA SER A 57 -0.97 21.31 32.40
C SER A 57 -1.54 21.10 30.99
N GLU A 58 -2.54 21.89 30.60
CA GLU A 58 -3.26 21.76 29.32
C GLU A 58 -2.34 21.64 28.10
N SER A 59 -1.36 22.54 27.95
CA SER A 59 -0.42 22.52 26.83
C SER A 59 0.41 21.23 26.79
N ARG A 60 0.90 20.79 27.95
CA ARG A 60 1.69 19.55 28.08
C ARG A 60 0.83 18.32 27.84
N THR A 61 -0.44 18.33 28.24
CA THR A 61 -1.39 17.27 27.95
C THR A 61 -1.58 17.10 26.44
N ILE A 62 -1.78 18.21 25.70
CA ILE A 62 -1.94 18.14 24.24
C ILE A 62 -0.65 17.63 23.57
N GLU A 63 0.50 18.13 23.97
CA GLU A 63 1.80 17.66 23.45
C GLU A 63 1.98 16.15 23.69
N LEU A 64 1.66 15.69 24.91
CA LEU A 64 1.74 14.27 25.25
C LEU A 64 0.81 13.41 24.39
N LEU A 65 -0.44 13.84 24.18
CA LEU A 65 -1.40 13.14 23.31
C LEU A 65 -0.93 13.10 21.86
N GLN A 66 -0.26 14.16 21.38
CA GLN A 66 0.30 14.20 20.02
C GLN A 66 1.49 13.25 19.84
N ILE A 67 2.27 13.03 20.90
CA ILE A 67 3.37 12.05 20.91
C ILE A 67 2.81 10.62 21.02
N LEU A 68 1.81 10.41 21.88
CA LEU A 68 1.24 9.10 22.22
C LEU A 68 -0.13 8.87 21.56
N LYS A 69 -0.26 9.17 20.27
CA LYS A 69 -1.56 9.18 19.53
C LYS A 69 -2.40 7.91 19.68
N ASP A 70 -1.75 6.76 19.85
CA ASP A 70 -2.41 5.46 19.93
C ASP A 70 -2.55 4.95 21.38
N THR A 71 -2.08 5.70 22.38
CA THR A 71 -2.16 5.30 23.78
C THR A 71 -3.49 5.76 24.40
N PRO A 72 -4.33 4.85 24.92
CA PRO A 72 -5.61 5.23 25.52
C PRO A 72 -5.41 6.15 26.73
N ALA A 73 -6.04 7.32 26.70
CA ALA A 73 -5.94 8.33 27.74
C ALA A 73 -7.31 8.80 28.24
N VAL A 74 -7.47 8.91 29.55
CA VAL A 74 -8.61 9.58 30.21
C VAL A 74 -8.10 10.90 30.78
N ILE A 75 -8.68 12.00 30.32
CA ILE A 75 -8.28 13.34 30.75
C ILE A 75 -9.13 13.77 31.92
N PHE A 76 -8.48 14.28 32.96
CA PHE A 76 -9.14 14.87 34.12
C PHE A 76 -8.93 16.39 34.13
N GLY A 77 -10.00 17.16 34.17
CA GLY A 77 -9.93 18.62 34.31
C GLY A 77 -11.27 19.19 34.77
N TYR A 78 -11.22 20.16 35.69
CA TYR A 78 -12.39 20.80 36.27
C TYR A 78 -12.75 22.10 35.54
N ASN A 79 -11.79 23.02 35.41
CA ASN A 79 -12.00 24.35 34.84
C ASN A 79 -11.68 24.44 33.34
N ALA A 80 -11.57 23.30 32.66
CA ALA A 80 -11.31 23.24 31.23
C ALA A 80 -12.46 23.85 30.42
N ASP A 81 -12.12 24.75 29.50
CA ASP A 81 -13.05 25.24 28.49
C ASP A 81 -13.40 24.16 27.43
N ASP A 82 -14.45 24.43 26.65
CA ASP A 82 -14.91 23.48 25.63
C ASP A 82 -13.90 23.33 24.48
N GLU A 83 -13.08 24.35 24.21
CA GLU A 83 -12.05 24.27 23.17
C GLU A 83 -10.97 23.25 23.54
N PHE A 84 -10.47 23.30 24.77
CA PHE A 84 -9.51 22.34 25.30
C PHE A 84 -10.10 20.92 25.33
N ARG A 85 -11.33 20.77 25.81
CA ARG A 85 -12.02 19.45 25.82
C ARG A 85 -12.10 18.85 24.42
N ILE A 86 -12.58 19.62 23.44
CA ILE A 86 -12.64 19.18 22.05
C ILE A 86 -11.24 18.86 21.52
N ASN A 87 -10.24 19.66 21.86
CA ASN A 87 -8.87 19.47 21.40
C ASN A 87 -8.26 18.17 21.95
N THR A 88 -8.47 17.84 23.23
CA THR A 88 -7.97 16.58 23.80
C THR A 88 -8.56 15.36 23.11
N LEU A 89 -9.89 15.36 22.85
CA LEU A 89 -10.56 14.27 22.13
C LEU A 89 -10.08 14.17 20.68
N LYS A 90 -9.85 15.30 19.99
CA LYS A 90 -9.27 15.32 18.64
C LYS A 90 -7.86 14.73 18.59
N ASN A 91 -7.10 14.84 19.67
CA ASN A 91 -5.75 14.28 19.79
C ASN A 91 -5.75 12.86 20.37
N GLY A 92 -6.90 12.18 20.45
CA GLY A 92 -6.96 10.74 20.74
C GLY A 92 -7.32 10.35 22.17
N ALA A 93 -7.67 11.31 23.04
CA ALA A 93 -8.20 10.97 24.35
C ALA A 93 -9.49 10.13 24.25
N ALA A 94 -9.58 9.07 25.05
CA ALA A 94 -10.72 8.18 25.10
C ALA A 94 -11.91 8.81 25.85
N ALA A 95 -11.63 9.65 26.85
CA ALA A 95 -12.65 10.32 27.63
C ALA A 95 -12.11 11.60 28.27
N PHE A 96 -13.02 12.51 28.61
CA PHE A 96 -12.76 13.69 29.45
C PHE A 96 -13.68 13.65 30.66
N VAL A 97 -13.12 13.73 31.86
CA VAL A 97 -13.84 13.64 33.13
C VAL A 97 -13.49 14.83 34.02
N THR A 98 -14.38 15.14 34.94
CA THR A 98 -14.24 16.26 35.89
C THR A 98 -14.42 15.74 37.33
N PRO A 99 -14.08 16.54 38.36
CA PRO A 99 -14.47 16.23 39.74
C PRO A 99 -15.97 15.98 39.97
N LEU A 100 -16.83 16.47 39.07
CA LEU A 100 -18.29 16.28 39.14
C LEU A 100 -18.76 15.00 38.43
N THR A 101 -17.88 14.35 37.66
CA THR A 101 -18.18 13.06 37.02
C THR A 101 -18.39 12.00 38.11
N SER A 102 -19.50 11.26 38.02
CA SER A 102 -19.80 10.20 38.98
C SER A 102 -18.75 9.09 38.94
N ASP A 103 -18.56 8.41 40.07
CA ASP A 103 -17.58 7.31 40.13
C ASP A 103 -17.92 6.18 39.14
N ASP A 104 -19.21 5.91 38.90
CA ASP A 104 -19.65 4.90 37.93
C ASP A 104 -19.34 5.31 36.48
N GLU A 105 -19.51 6.58 36.13
CA GLU A 105 -19.18 7.11 34.81
C GLU A 105 -17.66 7.16 34.57
N PHE A 106 -16.89 7.52 35.61
CA PHE A 106 -15.43 7.44 35.57
C PHE A 106 -14.97 5.99 35.36
N LYS A 107 -15.54 5.04 36.10
CA LYS A 107 -15.25 3.61 35.93
C LYS A 107 -15.58 3.11 34.53
N ALA A 108 -16.74 3.49 33.98
CA ALA A 108 -17.12 3.13 32.61
C ALA A 108 -16.10 3.64 31.59
N SER A 109 -15.64 4.88 31.76
CA SER A 109 -14.60 5.50 30.91
C SER A 109 -13.27 4.75 31.00
N LEU A 110 -12.84 4.40 32.22
CA LEU A 110 -11.62 3.64 32.44
C LEU A 110 -11.68 2.21 31.86
N VAL A 111 -12.80 1.51 32.04
CA VAL A 111 -13.02 0.17 31.47
C VAL A 111 -12.97 0.22 29.95
N SER A 112 -13.56 1.25 29.34
CA SER A 112 -13.48 1.46 27.88
C SER A 112 -12.02 1.64 27.42
N ALA A 113 -11.26 2.51 28.11
CA ALA A 113 -9.83 2.72 27.80
C ALA A 113 -8.98 1.46 27.98
N LEU A 114 -9.25 0.66 29.02
CA LEU A 114 -8.58 -0.64 29.24
C LEU A 114 -8.90 -1.67 28.15
N ASN A 115 -10.15 -1.72 27.69
CA ASN A 115 -10.54 -2.57 26.58
C ASN A 115 -9.86 -2.14 25.27
N LEU A 116 -9.77 -0.84 25.01
CA LEU A 116 -9.03 -0.30 23.87
C LEU A 116 -7.54 -0.69 23.94
N ALA A 117 -6.90 -0.54 25.10
CA ALA A 117 -5.50 -0.93 25.30
C ALA A 117 -5.31 -2.44 25.03
N SER A 118 -6.22 -3.28 25.50
CA SER A 118 -6.18 -4.73 25.28
C SER A 118 -6.27 -5.08 23.78
N ILE A 119 -7.14 -4.40 23.03
CA ILE A 119 -7.28 -4.59 21.59
C ILE A 119 -6.01 -4.14 20.85
N LEU A 120 -5.45 -3.00 21.23
CA LEU A 120 -4.22 -2.47 20.61
C LEU A 120 -3.03 -3.39 20.81
N GLU A 121 -2.84 -3.90 22.03
CA GLU A 121 -1.77 -4.86 22.33
C GLU A 121 -1.92 -6.15 21.51
N LYS A 122 -3.16 -6.66 21.40
CA LYS A 122 -3.46 -7.82 20.57
C LYS A 122 -3.20 -7.55 19.08
N ASN A 123 -3.55 -6.37 18.60
CA ASN A 123 -3.27 -5.95 17.22
C ASN A 123 -1.77 -5.83 16.95
N LYS A 124 -0.99 -5.34 17.92
CA LYS A 124 0.48 -5.30 17.83
C LYS A 124 1.06 -6.70 17.68
N GLN A 125 0.61 -7.66 18.49
CA GLN A 125 1.03 -9.07 18.38
C GLN A 125 0.66 -9.67 17.01
N TYR A 126 -0.54 -9.39 16.50
CA TYR A 126 -0.93 -9.83 15.17
C TYR A 126 -0.08 -9.19 14.08
N ARG A 127 0.20 -7.89 14.19
CA ARG A 127 1.09 -7.18 13.27
C ARG A 127 2.47 -7.84 13.22
N GLU A 128 3.07 -8.15 14.36
CA GLU A 128 4.38 -8.81 14.43
C GLU A 128 4.38 -10.17 13.69
N ILE A 129 3.30 -10.94 13.83
CA ILE A 129 3.13 -12.21 13.10
C ILE A 129 3.01 -11.95 11.59
N LEU A 130 2.21 -10.97 11.17
CA LEU A 130 2.01 -10.64 9.75
C LEU A 130 3.31 -10.15 9.09
N VAL A 131 4.10 -9.32 9.79
CA VAL A 131 5.42 -8.87 9.33
C VAL A 131 6.36 -10.06 9.20
N LYS A 132 6.44 -10.93 10.21
CA LYS A 132 7.29 -12.13 10.18
C LYS A 132 6.92 -13.11 9.06
N LYS A 133 5.65 -13.11 8.64
CA LYS A 133 5.14 -13.90 7.51
C LYS A 133 5.28 -13.19 6.16
N ASN A 134 5.88 -12.00 6.10
CA ASN A 134 6.00 -11.17 4.89
C ASN A 134 4.63 -10.89 4.22
N LEU A 135 3.59 -10.66 5.03
CA LEU A 135 2.26 -10.30 4.53
C LEU A 135 2.02 -8.79 4.52
N ILE A 136 2.72 -8.05 5.38
CA ILE A 136 2.77 -6.59 5.42
C ILE A 136 4.21 -6.11 5.56
N LEU A 137 4.49 -4.87 5.17
CA LEU A 137 5.78 -4.24 5.43
C LEU A 137 5.98 -3.95 6.93
N PRO A 138 7.23 -3.98 7.44
CA PRO A 138 7.51 -3.66 8.84
C PRO A 138 7.16 -2.21 9.21
N ASN A 139 7.50 -1.28 8.31
CA ASN A 139 7.48 0.16 8.57
C ASN A 139 6.11 0.80 8.33
N ASN A 140 5.25 0.14 7.56
CA ASN A 140 3.97 0.67 7.14
C ASN A 140 2.99 -0.48 6.83
N GLU A 141 1.69 -0.21 6.85
CA GLU A 141 0.64 -1.25 6.75
C GLU A 141 0.38 -1.72 5.31
N VAL A 142 1.36 -1.57 4.41
CA VAL A 142 1.22 -1.98 3.02
C VAL A 142 1.18 -3.50 2.93
N LEU A 143 0.12 -4.02 2.31
CA LEU A 143 -0.07 -5.45 2.08
C LEU A 143 0.81 -5.93 0.92
N LEU A 144 1.49 -7.07 1.10
CA LEU A 144 2.47 -7.61 0.14
C LEU A 144 1.86 -8.64 -0.83
N ASP A 145 0.68 -9.16 -0.53
CA ASP A 145 -0.07 -10.09 -1.38
C ASP A 145 -1.31 -9.42 -1.97
N TYR A 146 -1.10 -8.60 -3.01
CA TYR A 146 -2.22 -7.92 -3.67
C TYR A 146 -3.22 -8.91 -4.29
N THR A 147 -2.79 -10.11 -4.69
CA THR A 147 -3.62 -11.09 -5.40
C THR A 147 -4.74 -11.57 -4.48
N SER A 148 -4.36 -12.16 -3.35
CA SER A 148 -5.33 -12.71 -2.40
C SER A 148 -6.17 -11.62 -1.74
N VAL A 149 -5.60 -10.43 -1.53
CA VAL A 149 -6.33 -9.27 -1.00
C VAL A 149 -7.37 -8.77 -2.00
N LEU A 150 -7.01 -8.55 -3.27
CA LEU A 150 -7.99 -8.11 -4.28
C LEU A 150 -9.10 -9.13 -4.46
N ASP A 151 -8.78 -10.43 -4.57
CA ASP A 151 -9.80 -11.46 -4.79
C ASP A 151 -10.83 -11.44 -3.65
N ARG A 152 -10.37 -11.42 -2.39
CA ARG A 152 -11.25 -11.32 -1.22
C ARG A 152 -12.07 -10.04 -1.18
N GLU A 153 -11.46 -8.89 -1.44
CA GLU A 153 -12.19 -7.61 -1.38
C GLU A 153 -13.18 -7.46 -2.54
N LEU A 154 -12.86 -7.97 -3.73
CA LEU A 154 -13.79 -8.00 -4.86
C LEU A 154 -15.00 -8.90 -4.59
N GLU A 155 -14.81 -10.06 -3.95
CA GLU A 155 -15.93 -10.90 -3.50
C GLU A 155 -16.89 -10.13 -2.58
N LYS A 156 -16.35 -9.41 -1.59
CA LYS A 156 -17.16 -8.58 -0.68
C LYS A 156 -17.88 -7.45 -1.42
N LEU A 157 -17.16 -6.71 -2.27
CA LEU A 157 -17.72 -5.59 -3.05
C LEU A 157 -18.85 -6.06 -3.96
N ASN A 158 -18.68 -7.22 -4.61
CA ASN A 158 -19.71 -7.81 -5.45
C ASN A 158 -20.92 -8.27 -4.64
N ALA A 159 -20.71 -8.85 -3.45
CA ALA A 159 -21.78 -9.29 -2.56
C ALA A 159 -22.60 -8.11 -1.99
N SER A 160 -21.93 -7.00 -1.65
CA SER A 160 -22.57 -5.81 -1.08
C SER A 160 -23.04 -4.79 -2.12
N SER A 161 -22.70 -4.96 -3.40
CA SER A 161 -22.86 -3.95 -4.45
C SER A 161 -22.22 -2.59 -4.08
N SER A 162 -21.15 -2.61 -3.28
CA SER A 162 -20.43 -1.41 -2.87
C SER A 162 -19.58 -0.88 -4.02
N ILE A 163 -19.47 0.45 -4.10
CA ILE A 163 -18.61 1.11 -5.09
C ILE A 163 -17.18 1.17 -4.56
N ALA A 164 -16.21 0.92 -5.42
CA ALA A 164 -14.81 1.18 -5.13
C ALA A 164 -14.04 1.53 -6.40
N VAL A 165 -12.91 2.20 -6.22
CA VAL A 165 -11.96 2.51 -7.27
C VAL A 165 -10.63 1.83 -6.96
N LEU A 166 -10.09 1.13 -7.96
CA LEU A 166 -8.71 0.68 -7.94
C LEU A 166 -7.85 1.71 -8.66
N ALA A 167 -6.77 2.12 -8.02
CA ALA A 167 -5.72 2.93 -8.63
C ALA A 167 -4.42 2.13 -8.72
N ALA A 168 -3.71 2.26 -9.84
CA ALA A 168 -2.34 1.79 -9.99
C ALA A 168 -1.41 3.00 -9.97
N ILE A 169 -0.40 2.97 -9.10
CA ILE A 169 0.47 4.10 -8.81
C ILE A 169 1.92 3.71 -9.11
N SER A 170 2.64 4.56 -9.83
CA SER A 170 4.07 4.36 -10.11
C SER A 170 4.78 5.69 -10.42
N PRO A 171 6.05 5.86 -10.03
CA PRO A 171 6.93 6.84 -10.68
C PRO A 171 7.19 6.44 -12.15
N ASN A 172 7.72 7.37 -12.94
CA ASN A 172 8.26 7.06 -14.26
C ASN A 172 9.74 6.63 -14.16
N ASP A 173 10.35 6.22 -15.26
CA ASP A 173 11.75 5.75 -15.28
C ASP A 173 12.77 6.80 -14.86
N LYS A 174 12.44 8.10 -14.97
CA LYS A 174 13.33 9.20 -14.57
C LYS A 174 13.26 9.44 -13.06
N THR A 175 12.09 9.30 -12.45
CA THR A 175 11.86 9.60 -11.03
C THR A 175 11.96 8.37 -10.12
N LYS A 176 11.94 7.14 -10.67
CA LYS A 176 11.94 5.90 -9.86
C LYS A 176 13.16 5.72 -8.94
N PHE A 177 14.28 6.37 -9.25
CA PHE A 177 15.51 6.32 -8.44
C PHE A 177 15.67 7.52 -7.49
N LEU A 178 14.82 8.54 -7.64
CA LEU A 178 14.89 9.78 -6.85
C LEU A 178 14.01 9.72 -5.59
N ILE A 179 13.13 8.73 -5.49
CA ILE A 179 12.16 8.60 -4.40
C ILE A 179 12.35 7.27 -3.68
N GLN A 180 12.32 7.30 -2.34
CA GLN A 180 12.33 6.08 -1.56
C GLN A 180 10.92 5.46 -1.46
N PRO A 181 10.77 4.12 -1.56
CA PRO A 181 9.47 3.44 -1.43
C PRO A 181 8.70 3.85 -0.17
N ASN A 182 9.39 3.86 0.99
CA ASN A 182 8.78 4.17 2.28
C ASN A 182 8.19 5.60 2.33
N GLN A 183 8.78 6.57 1.62
CA GLN A 183 8.24 7.93 1.56
C GLN A 183 6.90 7.96 0.83
N ILE A 184 6.80 7.27 -0.32
CA ILE A 184 5.55 7.16 -1.09
C ILE A 184 4.47 6.48 -0.24
N GLU A 185 4.83 5.35 0.38
CA GLU A 185 3.93 4.53 1.20
C GLU A 185 3.37 5.32 2.39
N THR A 186 4.22 6.00 3.16
CA THR A 186 3.78 6.82 4.29
C THR A 186 2.88 7.98 3.86
N ILE A 187 3.21 8.67 2.76
CA ILE A 187 2.39 9.80 2.29
C ILE A 187 1.02 9.32 1.82
N ILE A 188 0.93 8.19 1.11
CA ILE A 188 -0.36 7.62 0.70
C ILE A 188 -1.18 7.26 1.94
N LEU A 189 -0.62 6.47 2.88
CA LEU A 189 -1.34 5.98 4.05
C LEU A 189 -1.87 7.12 4.94
N ASN A 190 -1.12 8.22 5.08
CA ASN A 190 -1.55 9.39 5.86
C ASN A 190 -2.67 10.20 5.19
N ASN A 191 -3.01 9.94 3.93
CA ASN A 191 -3.97 10.71 3.15
C ASN A 191 -5.21 9.92 2.71
N ILE A 192 -5.29 8.63 3.04
CA ILE A 192 -6.45 7.76 2.78
C ILE A 192 -7.19 7.43 4.07
N ARG A 193 -8.41 6.89 3.98
CA ARG A 193 -9.14 6.46 5.18
C ARG A 193 -8.59 5.13 5.69
N LYS A 194 -8.83 4.83 6.97
CA LYS A 194 -8.39 3.59 7.61
C LYS A 194 -8.94 2.31 6.95
N ASN A 195 -10.07 2.40 6.24
CA ASN A 195 -10.64 1.26 5.52
C ASN A 195 -10.12 1.13 4.08
N ASP A 196 -9.51 2.17 3.52
CA ASP A 196 -8.87 2.11 2.20
C ASP A 196 -7.58 1.26 2.29
N ILE A 197 -7.22 0.60 1.19
CA ILE A 197 -6.16 -0.42 1.21
C ILE A 197 -5.04 -0.07 0.23
N LEU A 198 -3.81 0.00 0.73
CA LEU A 198 -2.59 0.10 -0.09
C LEU A 198 -1.90 -1.26 -0.17
N MET A 199 -1.60 -1.71 -1.39
CA MET A 199 -0.95 -2.98 -1.68
C MET A 199 0.30 -2.76 -2.51
N ASN A 200 1.36 -3.50 -2.22
CA ASN A 200 2.54 -3.57 -3.05
C ASN A 200 2.27 -4.44 -4.28
N TYR A 201 2.58 -3.89 -5.46
CA TYR A 201 2.56 -4.63 -6.72
C TYR A 201 3.99 -4.99 -7.15
N ALA A 202 4.87 -4.00 -7.15
CA ALA A 202 6.30 -4.15 -7.41
C ALA A 202 7.09 -3.05 -6.68
N VAL A 203 8.41 -2.99 -6.86
CA VAL A 203 9.24 -1.90 -6.31
C VAL A 203 8.72 -0.57 -6.84
N ASN A 204 8.37 0.35 -5.92
CA ASN A 204 7.76 1.64 -6.22
C ASN A 204 6.44 1.59 -7.01
N LYS A 205 5.80 0.43 -7.14
CA LYS A 205 4.50 0.28 -7.81
C LYS A 205 3.46 -0.27 -6.85
N TYR A 206 2.31 0.38 -6.79
CA TYR A 206 1.29 0.10 -5.79
C TYR A 206 -0.09 -0.01 -6.42
N PHE A 207 -0.93 -0.82 -5.80
CA PHE A 207 -2.37 -0.75 -5.98
C PHE A 207 -3.00 -0.08 -4.76
N LEU A 208 -3.86 0.90 -4.99
CA LEU A 208 -4.63 1.57 -3.96
C LEU A 208 -6.12 1.31 -4.23
N LEU A 209 -6.79 0.65 -3.29
CA LEU A 209 -8.23 0.38 -3.34
C LEU A 209 -8.95 1.37 -2.43
N LEU A 210 -9.78 2.23 -3.03
CA LEU A 210 -10.55 3.27 -2.35
C LEU A 210 -12.02 2.83 -2.28
N PHE A 211 -12.52 2.57 -1.08
CA PHE A 211 -13.91 2.14 -0.85
C PHE A 211 -14.86 3.33 -0.89
N ASP A 212 -16.13 3.11 -1.26
CA ASP A 212 -17.17 4.15 -1.25
C ASP A 212 -16.73 5.44 -1.97
N THR A 213 -15.98 5.28 -3.05
CA THR A 213 -15.33 6.37 -3.79
C THR A 213 -15.61 6.20 -5.27
N ASP A 214 -15.92 7.30 -5.95
CA ASP A 214 -16.02 7.38 -7.40
C ASP A 214 -14.69 7.87 -8.03
N ILE A 215 -14.62 7.90 -9.36
CA ILE A 215 -13.39 8.27 -10.06
C ILE A 215 -12.98 9.72 -9.73
N ASP A 216 -13.94 10.64 -9.65
CA ASP A 216 -13.66 12.06 -9.37
C ASP A 216 -13.16 12.24 -7.93
N GLY A 217 -13.72 11.52 -6.96
CA GLY A 217 -13.25 11.46 -5.59
C GLY A 217 -11.84 10.89 -5.49
N ALA A 218 -11.56 9.79 -6.21
CA ALA A 218 -10.24 9.18 -6.26
C ALA A 218 -9.19 10.15 -6.85
N GLN A 219 -9.54 10.90 -7.89
CA GLN A 219 -8.67 11.92 -8.47
C GLN A 219 -8.38 13.08 -7.52
N ARG A 220 -9.37 13.52 -6.71
CA ARG A 220 -9.15 14.54 -5.67
C ARG A 220 -8.22 14.06 -4.56
N ILE A 221 -8.42 12.83 -4.08
CA ILE A 221 -7.54 12.19 -3.09
C ILE A 221 -6.12 12.08 -3.66
N TRP A 222 -6.00 11.64 -4.91
CA TRP A 222 -4.72 11.54 -5.59
C TRP A 222 -4.01 12.88 -5.75
N ALA A 223 -4.72 13.95 -6.13
CA ALA A 223 -4.14 15.28 -6.23
C ALA A 223 -3.55 15.76 -4.90
N LYS A 224 -4.22 15.44 -3.77
CA LYS A 224 -3.73 15.73 -2.42
C LYS A 224 -2.48 14.91 -2.04
N ILE A 225 -2.42 13.65 -2.46
CA ILE A 225 -1.25 12.78 -2.26
C ILE A 225 -0.07 13.29 -3.10
N GLN A 226 -0.30 13.51 -4.39
CA GLN A 226 0.70 13.96 -5.35
C GLN A 226 1.37 15.28 -4.91
N SER A 227 0.61 16.23 -4.36
CA SER A 227 1.16 17.52 -3.94
C SER A 227 2.14 17.44 -2.75
N GLN A 228 2.14 16.32 -2.02
CA GLN A 228 3.05 16.07 -0.90
C GLN A 228 4.28 15.26 -1.30
N ILE A 229 4.32 14.72 -2.52
CA ILE A 229 5.42 13.90 -3.02
C ILE A 229 6.32 14.82 -3.85
N PRO A 230 7.62 14.97 -3.49
CA PRO A 230 8.52 15.93 -4.14
C PRO A 230 8.66 15.71 -5.65
N GLU A 231 8.61 14.45 -6.06
CA GLU A 231 8.83 14.01 -7.42
C GLU A 231 7.52 13.59 -8.07
N LYS A 232 7.47 13.75 -9.39
CA LYS A 232 6.28 13.39 -10.14
C LYS A 232 6.08 11.88 -10.20
N ILE A 233 4.94 11.45 -9.67
CA ILE A 233 4.41 10.09 -9.81
C ILE A 233 3.08 10.10 -10.56
N TYR A 234 2.59 8.94 -10.96
CA TYR A 234 1.42 8.81 -11.83
C TYR A 234 0.45 7.81 -11.24
N ALA A 235 -0.83 8.02 -11.54
CA ALA A 235 -1.89 7.09 -11.19
C ALA A 235 -2.83 6.84 -12.37
N GLY A 236 -3.17 5.57 -12.58
CA GLY A 236 -4.30 5.15 -13.41
C GLY A 236 -5.46 4.70 -12.52
N PHE A 237 -6.70 4.98 -12.90
CA PHE A 237 -7.89 4.67 -12.09
C PHE A 237 -8.91 3.83 -12.87
N THR A 238 -9.58 2.91 -12.19
CA THR A 238 -10.72 2.18 -12.73
C THR A 238 -11.72 1.81 -11.63
N LYS A 239 -12.99 1.64 -12.01
CA LYS A 239 -14.05 1.12 -11.14
C LYS A 239 -13.94 -0.39 -11.01
N THR A 240 -14.19 -0.92 -9.81
CA THR A 240 -14.11 -2.35 -9.48
C THR A 240 -15.33 -3.18 -9.88
N PHE A 241 -16.48 -2.55 -10.10
CA PHE A 241 -17.77 -3.23 -10.28
C PHE A 241 -17.78 -4.22 -11.46
N SER A 242 -18.24 -5.45 -11.19
CA SER A 242 -18.44 -6.53 -12.17
C SER A 242 -17.21 -6.91 -12.99
N LYS A 243 -16.00 -6.74 -12.44
CA LYS A 243 -14.75 -7.13 -13.09
C LYS A 243 -14.04 -8.22 -12.30
N THR A 244 -13.44 -9.17 -13.01
CA THR A 244 -12.47 -10.07 -12.40
C THR A 244 -11.21 -9.28 -12.01
N ARG A 245 -10.44 -9.80 -11.05
CA ARG A 245 -9.14 -9.21 -10.67
C ARG A 245 -8.25 -8.96 -11.88
N GLN A 246 -8.19 -9.89 -12.82
CA GLN A 246 -7.34 -9.79 -14.00
C GLN A 246 -7.80 -8.68 -14.97
N GLN A 247 -9.11 -8.56 -15.21
CA GLN A 247 -9.66 -7.45 -16.00
C GLN A 247 -9.34 -6.11 -15.36
N LEU A 248 -9.50 -6.02 -14.04
CA LEU A 248 -9.26 -4.82 -13.26
C LEU A 248 -7.79 -4.41 -13.29
N VAL A 249 -6.88 -5.36 -13.06
CA VAL A 249 -5.43 -5.15 -13.10
C VAL A 249 -4.97 -4.71 -14.49
N ASN A 250 -5.42 -5.38 -15.55
CA ASN A 250 -5.08 -5.00 -16.92
C ASN A 250 -5.58 -3.58 -17.25
N GLU A 251 -6.82 -3.26 -16.89
CA GLU A 251 -7.39 -1.94 -17.17
C GLU A 251 -6.66 -0.82 -16.42
N VAL A 252 -6.40 -1.01 -15.11
CA VAL A 252 -5.78 0.02 -14.28
C VAL A 252 -4.32 0.26 -14.67
N LEU A 253 -3.58 -0.79 -15.06
CA LEU A 253 -2.20 -0.66 -15.52
C LEU A 253 -2.13 0.04 -16.89
N ASN A 254 -3.06 -0.26 -17.79
CA ASN A 254 -3.17 0.47 -19.06
C ASN A 254 -3.47 1.96 -18.82
N LYS A 255 -4.37 2.29 -17.87
CA LYS A 255 -4.65 3.68 -17.48
C LYS A 255 -3.43 4.38 -16.89
N LEU A 256 -2.63 3.67 -16.09
CA LEU A 256 -1.38 4.20 -15.55
C LEU A 256 -0.36 4.48 -16.67
N HIS A 257 -0.20 3.55 -17.62
CA HIS A 257 0.65 3.78 -18.78
C HIS A 257 0.20 4.98 -19.61
N GLU A 258 -1.11 5.11 -19.87
CA GLU A 258 -1.68 6.30 -20.53
C GLU A 258 -1.30 7.59 -19.79
N ALA A 259 -1.37 7.60 -18.45
CA ALA A 259 -1.01 8.77 -17.65
C ALA A 259 0.49 9.13 -17.73
N ILE A 260 1.37 8.13 -17.67
CA ILE A 260 2.83 8.32 -17.82
C ILE A 260 3.16 8.84 -19.23
N ASN A 261 2.49 8.31 -20.26
CA ASN A 261 2.80 8.61 -21.65
C ASN A 261 2.16 9.90 -22.16
N TYR A 262 1.00 10.32 -21.64
CA TYR A 262 0.39 11.60 -21.98
C TYR A 262 1.37 12.76 -21.77
N GLU A 263 2.17 12.71 -20.70
CA GLU A 263 3.20 13.70 -20.46
C GLU A 263 4.39 13.58 -21.42
N LYS A 264 4.85 12.36 -21.76
CA LYS A 264 5.90 12.18 -22.78
C LYS A 264 5.48 12.79 -24.11
N VAL A 265 4.24 12.54 -24.55
CA VAL A 265 3.72 13.10 -25.80
C VAL A 265 3.55 14.61 -25.73
N TYR A 266 3.02 15.16 -24.63
CA TYR A 266 2.85 16.60 -24.49
C TYR A 266 4.20 17.35 -24.39
N SER A 267 5.17 16.80 -23.65
CA SER A 267 6.53 17.35 -23.56
C SER A 267 7.30 17.24 -24.88
N ASN A 268 7.07 16.19 -25.66
CA ASN A 268 7.62 16.06 -27.01
C ASN A 268 6.88 16.98 -28.02
N MET A 269 5.58 17.21 -27.87
CA MET A 269 4.80 18.13 -28.72
C MET A 269 5.18 19.60 -28.49
N THR A 270 5.50 19.99 -27.27
CA THR A 270 6.04 21.33 -26.98
C THR A 270 7.49 21.49 -27.47
N ALA A 271 8.24 20.39 -27.63
CA ALA A 271 9.59 20.40 -28.22
C ALA A 271 9.60 20.25 -29.75
N ALA A 272 8.58 19.64 -30.36
CA ALA A 272 8.51 19.34 -31.78
C ALA A 272 7.27 19.98 -32.44
N GLN A 273 7.28 21.31 -32.55
CA GLN A 273 6.56 21.95 -33.65
C GLN A 273 7.32 21.74 -34.96
N SER A 274 7.19 20.54 -35.54
CA SER A 274 7.39 20.34 -36.98
C SER A 274 6.82 18.99 -37.42
N ASN A 275 5.68 19.06 -38.13
CA ASN A 275 5.14 18.14 -39.12
C ASN A 275 5.60 16.66 -39.09
N VAL A 276 4.68 15.77 -38.72
CA VAL A 276 4.65 14.43 -39.34
C VAL A 276 3.20 14.05 -39.70
N PRO A 277 2.89 13.79 -40.98
CA PRO A 277 1.57 13.35 -41.41
C PRO A 277 1.24 11.92 -40.97
N ARG A 278 -0.05 11.66 -40.82
CA ARG A 278 -0.63 10.35 -40.53
C ARG A 278 -0.30 9.30 -41.62
N THR A 279 -0.06 8.07 -41.14
CA THR A 279 -0.29 6.74 -41.75
C THR A 279 0.58 6.28 -42.93
N ASN A 280 1.37 5.21 -42.70
CA ASN A 280 1.76 4.23 -43.71
C ASN A 280 2.03 2.83 -43.09
N PHE A 281 1.14 1.87 -43.40
CA PHE A 281 1.13 0.46 -42.97
C PHE A 281 2.51 -0.25 -43.06
N LYS A 282 3.24 -0.02 -44.16
CA LYS A 282 4.58 -0.63 -44.39
C LYS A 282 5.64 -0.09 -43.43
N MET A 283 5.56 1.20 -43.08
CA MET A 283 6.54 1.81 -42.19
C MET A 283 6.39 1.27 -40.76
N PHE A 284 5.17 1.02 -40.30
CA PHE A 284 4.94 0.49 -38.95
C PHE A 284 5.48 -0.93 -38.76
N LYS A 285 5.22 -1.85 -39.71
CA LYS A 285 5.77 -3.21 -39.67
C LYS A 285 7.31 -3.20 -39.75
N GLN A 286 7.88 -2.28 -40.53
CA GLN A 286 9.33 -2.09 -40.60
C GLN A 286 9.90 -1.53 -39.29
N GLU A 287 9.27 -0.56 -38.65
CA GLU A 287 9.70 -0.01 -37.36
C GLU A 287 9.61 -1.04 -36.23
N PHE A 288 8.54 -1.85 -36.18
CA PHE A 288 8.45 -2.94 -35.22
C PHE A 288 9.52 -4.01 -35.44
N ASN A 289 9.78 -4.40 -36.69
CA ASN A 289 10.87 -5.34 -37.01
C ASN A 289 12.24 -4.77 -36.61
N LYS A 290 12.48 -3.47 -36.84
CA LYS A 290 13.70 -2.80 -36.34
C LYS A 290 13.79 -2.83 -34.83
N LYS A 291 12.67 -2.68 -34.10
CA LYS A 291 12.65 -2.81 -32.63
C LYS A 291 12.87 -4.25 -32.17
N ILE A 292 12.39 -5.25 -32.92
CA ILE A 292 12.75 -6.66 -32.67
C ILE A 292 14.27 -6.82 -32.72
N GLU A 293 14.91 -6.33 -33.78
CA GLU A 293 16.36 -6.49 -33.95
C GLU A 293 17.20 -5.65 -32.97
N ARG A 294 16.80 -4.39 -32.72
CA ARG A 294 17.61 -3.43 -31.95
C ARG A 294 17.35 -3.44 -30.45
N ILE A 295 16.18 -3.89 -30.01
CA ILE A 295 15.75 -3.80 -28.61
C ILE A 295 15.36 -5.18 -28.09
N ILE A 296 14.37 -5.83 -28.71
CA ILE A 296 13.79 -7.06 -28.14
C ILE A 296 14.80 -8.20 -28.13
N ASN A 297 15.46 -8.49 -29.26
CA ASN A 297 16.43 -9.57 -29.35
C ASN A 297 17.63 -9.37 -28.40
N PRO A 298 18.27 -8.18 -28.33
CA PRO A 298 19.33 -7.93 -27.36
C PRO A 298 18.89 -8.11 -25.92
N VAL A 299 17.72 -7.58 -25.54
CA VAL A 299 17.20 -7.70 -24.17
C VAL A 299 16.85 -9.14 -23.83
N PHE A 300 16.20 -9.87 -24.74
CA PHE A 300 15.89 -11.30 -24.54
C PHE A 300 17.15 -12.13 -24.41
N TYR A 301 18.18 -11.84 -25.22
CA TYR A 301 19.48 -12.47 -25.09
C TYR A 301 20.11 -12.19 -23.72
N HIS A 302 20.09 -10.93 -23.26
CA HIS A 302 20.63 -10.56 -21.96
C HIS A 302 19.90 -11.25 -20.80
N ILE A 303 18.57 -11.28 -20.83
CA ILE A 303 17.74 -11.97 -19.83
C ILE A 303 18.04 -13.47 -19.81
N ARG A 304 18.17 -14.10 -20.99
CA ARG A 304 18.57 -15.51 -21.09
C ARG A 304 19.91 -15.76 -20.42
N GLN A 305 20.94 -14.96 -20.73
CA GLN A 305 22.27 -15.10 -20.11
C GLN A 305 22.22 -14.88 -18.59
N LYS A 306 21.47 -13.86 -18.14
CA LYS A 306 21.35 -13.52 -16.72
C LYS A 306 20.70 -14.63 -15.89
N TYR A 307 19.77 -15.38 -16.48
CA TYR A 307 18.92 -16.33 -15.75
C TYR A 307 19.14 -17.81 -16.08
N ASN A 308 19.91 -18.14 -17.13
CA ASN A 308 20.16 -19.54 -17.54
C ASN A 308 20.68 -20.40 -16.38
N ASP A 309 21.60 -19.86 -15.58
CA ASP A 309 22.22 -20.56 -14.46
C ASP A 309 21.52 -20.28 -13.10
N LYS A 310 20.52 -19.41 -13.09
CA LYS A 310 19.80 -18.98 -11.87
C LYS A 310 18.38 -19.55 -11.75
N LEU A 311 17.90 -20.25 -12.78
CA LEU A 311 16.61 -20.93 -12.79
C LEU A 311 16.85 -22.44 -13.02
N PHE A 312 17.18 -23.15 -11.95
CA PHE A 312 17.51 -24.57 -12.05
C PHE A 312 16.34 -25.41 -12.58
N GLY A 313 16.58 -26.19 -13.63
CA GLY A 313 15.56 -27.03 -14.26
C GLY A 313 14.53 -26.27 -15.11
N VAL A 314 14.83 -25.03 -15.50
CA VAL A 314 13.98 -24.21 -16.38
C VAL A 314 14.76 -23.89 -17.65
N THR A 315 14.19 -24.19 -18.80
CA THR A 315 14.74 -23.82 -20.11
C THR A 315 14.12 -22.50 -20.56
N ILE A 316 14.96 -21.54 -20.95
CA ILE A 316 14.54 -20.25 -21.52
C ILE A 316 14.75 -20.27 -23.03
N GLU A 317 13.66 -20.27 -23.79
CA GLU A 317 13.66 -20.36 -25.25
C GLU A 317 13.01 -19.13 -25.87
N GLN A 318 13.49 -18.71 -27.04
CA GLN A 318 12.86 -17.67 -27.84
C GLN A 318 12.35 -18.28 -29.14
N GLU A 319 11.09 -18.02 -29.48
CA GLU A 319 10.47 -18.36 -30.74
C GLU A 319 10.10 -17.09 -31.51
N ASN A 320 10.47 -17.01 -32.78
CA ASN A 320 10.04 -15.92 -33.66
C ASN A 320 8.81 -16.37 -34.44
N ILE A 321 7.73 -15.60 -34.36
CA ILE A 321 6.46 -15.87 -35.03
C ILE A 321 6.16 -14.77 -36.05
N GLU A 322 5.21 -15.02 -36.95
CA GLU A 322 4.81 -13.98 -37.90
C GLU A 322 4.25 -12.75 -37.16
N GLY A 323 4.93 -11.61 -37.29
CA GLY A 323 4.52 -10.35 -36.64
C GLY A 323 4.80 -10.27 -35.14
N GLY A 324 5.70 -11.08 -34.60
CA GLY A 324 6.03 -11.07 -33.17
C GLY A 324 7.17 -11.99 -32.75
N THR A 325 7.41 -12.04 -31.44
CA THR A 325 8.35 -12.97 -30.81
C THR A 325 7.79 -13.43 -29.46
N ILE A 326 8.14 -14.64 -29.05
CA ILE A 326 7.71 -15.24 -27.79
C ILE A 326 8.95 -15.68 -27.01
N LEU A 327 9.04 -15.30 -25.74
CA LEU A 327 9.99 -15.87 -24.79
C LEU A 327 9.25 -16.90 -23.92
N HIS A 328 9.72 -18.14 -23.94
CA HIS A 328 9.19 -19.24 -23.15
C HIS A 328 10.08 -19.53 -21.94
N LEU A 329 9.45 -19.71 -20.78
CA LEU A 329 10.05 -20.34 -19.60
C LEU A 329 9.40 -21.72 -19.46
N LYS A 330 10.18 -22.78 -19.66
CA LYS A 330 9.70 -24.17 -19.58
C LYS A 330 10.36 -24.87 -18.41
N GLY A 331 9.62 -25.07 -17.33
CA GLY A 331 9.99 -25.93 -16.22
C GLY A 331 9.36 -27.33 -16.33
N ARG A 332 9.66 -28.20 -15.35
CA ARG A 332 9.11 -29.57 -15.31
C ARG A 332 7.58 -29.63 -15.17
N HIS A 333 6.99 -28.67 -14.47
CA HIS A 333 5.56 -28.64 -14.13
C HIS A 333 4.88 -27.30 -14.43
N ALA A 334 5.62 -26.30 -14.92
CA ALA A 334 5.07 -25.00 -15.24
C ALA A 334 5.68 -24.46 -16.53
N VAL A 335 4.84 -23.86 -17.36
CA VAL A 335 5.22 -23.18 -18.59
C VAL A 335 4.69 -21.76 -18.53
N ALA A 336 5.54 -20.79 -18.85
CA ALA A 336 5.13 -19.42 -19.02
C ALA A 336 5.59 -18.87 -20.38
N ALA A 337 4.81 -17.98 -20.97
CA ALA A 337 5.13 -17.37 -22.25
C ALA A 337 4.96 -15.86 -22.17
N PHE A 338 5.98 -15.12 -22.61
CA PHE A 338 5.96 -13.68 -22.81
C PHE A 338 5.94 -13.41 -24.32
N LYS A 339 4.74 -13.20 -24.86
CA LYS A 339 4.48 -13.06 -26.29
C LYS A 339 4.31 -11.60 -26.67
N MET A 340 5.21 -11.08 -27.47
CA MET A 340 5.10 -9.76 -28.07
C MET A 340 4.57 -9.87 -29.50
N THR A 341 3.45 -9.23 -29.78
CA THR A 341 2.85 -9.20 -31.12
C THR A 341 2.43 -7.80 -31.50
N SER A 342 2.28 -7.56 -32.79
CA SER A 342 1.58 -6.38 -33.27
C SER A 342 0.40 -6.82 -34.14
N PRO A 343 -0.77 -7.14 -33.55
CA PRO A 343 -1.94 -7.61 -34.31
C PRO A 343 -2.63 -6.48 -35.11
N GLY A 344 -2.03 -5.28 -35.19
CA GLY A 344 -2.49 -4.13 -35.98
C GLY A 344 -1.47 -2.96 -35.97
N PHE A 345 -1.65 -1.97 -36.85
CA PHE A 345 -0.66 -0.91 -37.18
C PHE A 345 -0.52 0.25 -36.17
N SER A 346 -0.84 0.04 -34.90
CA SER A 346 -0.83 1.13 -33.91
C SER A 346 -0.27 0.76 -32.54
N LYS A 347 -0.29 -0.52 -32.14
CA LYS A 347 0.17 -0.95 -30.82
C LYS A 347 0.96 -2.26 -30.86
N ILE A 348 1.85 -2.39 -29.89
CA ILE A 348 2.56 -3.61 -29.53
C ILE A 348 1.81 -4.21 -28.35
N ASN A 349 1.35 -5.45 -28.50
CA ASN A 349 0.71 -6.21 -27.45
C ASN A 349 1.72 -7.17 -26.83
N ILE A 350 1.78 -7.18 -25.51
CA ILE A 350 2.55 -8.12 -24.72
C ILE A 350 1.54 -9.00 -23.98
N ASP A 351 1.44 -10.24 -24.41
CA ASP A 351 0.62 -11.28 -23.82
C ASP A 351 1.50 -12.15 -22.92
N ILE A 352 1.26 -12.13 -21.63
CA ILE A 352 1.99 -12.94 -20.66
C ILE A 352 1.06 -14.05 -20.18
N THR A 353 1.44 -15.30 -20.38
CA THR A 353 0.67 -16.45 -19.90
C THR A 353 1.49 -17.28 -18.92
N PHE A 354 0.82 -17.77 -17.87
CA PHE A 354 1.36 -18.76 -16.94
C PHE A 354 0.44 -19.98 -16.93
N SER A 355 1.01 -21.17 -17.10
CA SER A 355 0.31 -22.45 -17.03
C SER A 355 1.10 -23.42 -16.16
N SER A 356 0.55 -23.73 -14.98
CA SER A 356 1.02 -24.81 -14.09
C SER A 356 0.25 -26.13 -14.31
N SER A 357 -0.89 -26.07 -15.01
CA SER A 357 -1.76 -27.21 -15.33
C SER A 357 -2.66 -26.85 -16.52
N PRO A 358 -3.22 -27.82 -17.30
CA PRO A 358 -4.13 -27.54 -18.41
C PRO A 358 -5.36 -26.69 -18.07
N GLU A 359 -5.75 -26.63 -16.79
CA GLU A 359 -6.96 -25.94 -16.32
C GLU A 359 -6.72 -24.52 -15.80
N ASN A 360 -5.48 -24.09 -15.57
CA ASN A 360 -5.17 -22.75 -15.07
C ASN A 360 -4.25 -22.00 -16.03
N ILE A 361 -4.81 -21.02 -16.73
CA ILE A 361 -4.07 -20.07 -17.57
C ILE A 361 -4.32 -18.66 -17.01
N ASP A 362 -3.35 -18.09 -16.29
CA ASP A 362 -3.34 -16.66 -15.99
C ASP A 362 -2.73 -15.94 -17.21
N ALA A 363 -3.53 -15.11 -17.91
CA ALA A 363 -3.17 -14.38 -19.11
C ALA A 363 -3.27 -12.86 -18.89
N LYS A 364 -2.13 -12.18 -18.77
CA LYS A 364 -2.04 -10.71 -18.70
C LYS A 364 -1.80 -10.14 -20.09
N ARG A 365 -2.44 -9.01 -20.42
CA ARG A 365 -2.22 -8.29 -21.69
C ARG A 365 -1.85 -6.84 -21.42
N ILE A 366 -0.70 -6.43 -21.92
CA ILE A 366 -0.21 -5.05 -21.89
C ILE A 366 -0.16 -4.54 -23.32
N SER A 367 -0.69 -3.35 -23.57
CA SER A 367 -0.65 -2.73 -24.90
C SER A 367 0.16 -1.44 -24.85
N LEU A 368 1.21 -1.37 -25.66
CA LEU A 368 2.16 -0.26 -25.75
C LEU A 368 2.09 0.39 -27.13
N ASN A 369 2.35 1.69 -27.23
CA ASN A 369 2.69 2.31 -28.51
C ASN A 369 4.14 1.94 -28.90
N PRO A 370 4.51 1.91 -30.19
CA PRO A 370 5.87 1.52 -30.60
C PRO A 370 6.96 2.34 -29.94
N ASP A 371 6.75 3.65 -29.82
CA ASP A 371 7.73 4.58 -29.25
C ASP A 371 7.99 4.31 -27.76
N GLU A 372 7.06 3.65 -27.06
CA GLU A 372 7.16 3.29 -25.64
C GLU A 372 8.04 2.06 -25.40
N LEU A 373 8.29 1.25 -26.43
CA LEU A 373 9.14 0.07 -26.30
C LEU A 373 10.63 0.48 -26.31
N GLU A 374 11.16 0.71 -25.13
CA GLU A 374 12.59 0.92 -24.86
C GLU A 374 13.20 -0.29 -24.13
N ALA A 375 14.53 -0.42 -24.16
CA ALA A 375 15.23 -1.56 -23.57
C ALA A 375 14.93 -1.68 -22.07
N GLY A 376 15.04 -0.59 -21.30
CA GLY A 376 14.79 -0.62 -19.85
C GLY A 376 13.34 -0.98 -19.47
N VAL A 377 12.36 -0.50 -20.24
CA VAL A 377 10.94 -0.86 -20.03
C VAL A 377 10.72 -2.35 -20.27
N LEU A 378 11.33 -2.91 -21.32
CA LEU A 378 11.24 -4.32 -21.64
C LEU A 378 11.97 -5.19 -20.60
N GLU A 379 13.13 -4.75 -20.13
CA GLU A 379 13.88 -5.42 -19.05
C GLU A 379 13.05 -5.49 -17.77
N ASP A 380 12.46 -4.38 -17.33
CA ASP A 380 11.63 -4.34 -16.12
C ASP A 380 10.41 -5.30 -16.24
N LEU A 381 9.77 -5.34 -17.41
CA LEU A 381 8.65 -6.26 -17.67
C LEU A 381 9.08 -7.73 -17.65
N LEU A 382 10.27 -8.06 -18.17
CA LEU A 382 10.81 -9.42 -18.17
C LEU A 382 11.30 -9.86 -16.79
N GLU A 383 11.91 -8.96 -16.03
CA GLU A 383 12.28 -9.20 -14.64
C GLU A 383 11.06 -9.51 -13.78
N GLN A 384 9.98 -8.75 -13.98
CA GLN A 384 8.70 -9.01 -13.32
C GLN A 384 8.11 -10.36 -13.76
N PHE A 385 8.08 -10.64 -15.06
CA PHE A 385 7.61 -11.92 -15.60
C PHE A 385 8.35 -13.12 -14.99
N ILE A 386 9.68 -13.04 -14.84
CA ILE A 386 10.49 -14.10 -14.22
C ILE A 386 10.22 -14.19 -12.71
N ALA A 387 10.05 -13.06 -12.01
CA ALA A 387 9.72 -13.05 -10.59
C ALA A 387 8.35 -13.68 -10.30
N GLU A 388 7.35 -13.39 -11.15
CA GLU A 388 6.03 -14.01 -11.08
C GLU A 388 6.10 -15.52 -11.35
N PHE A 389 6.84 -15.95 -12.39
CA PHE A 389 7.06 -17.37 -12.66
C PHE A 389 7.66 -18.12 -11.46
N ARG A 390 8.65 -17.52 -10.78
CA ARG A 390 9.26 -18.10 -9.57
C ARG A 390 8.25 -18.29 -8.43
N LYS A 391 7.32 -17.35 -8.24
CA LYS A 391 6.27 -17.46 -7.22
C LYS A 391 5.32 -18.61 -7.54
N GLU A 392 4.90 -18.73 -8.79
CA GLU A 392 4.02 -19.81 -9.24
C GLU A 392 4.66 -21.20 -9.04
N VAL A 393 5.92 -21.38 -9.45
CA VAL A 393 6.65 -22.65 -9.27
C VAL A 393 6.82 -23.01 -7.78
N ASN A 394 7.03 -22.02 -6.90
CA ASN A 394 7.15 -22.26 -5.47
C ASN A 394 5.83 -22.61 -4.79
N ASN A 395 4.71 -22.04 -5.24
CA ASN A 395 3.38 -22.34 -4.71
C ASN A 395 2.89 -23.76 -5.07
N ASP A 396 3.32 -24.31 -6.21
CA ASP A 396 2.94 -25.67 -6.60
C ASP A 396 3.61 -26.77 -5.75
N ASN A 397 4.84 -26.52 -5.28
CA ASN A 397 5.55 -27.44 -4.36
C ASN A 397 4.86 -27.60 -2.99
N THR A 398 3.96 -26.69 -2.62
CA THR A 398 3.15 -26.81 -1.39
C THR A 398 1.87 -27.62 -1.56
N LYS A 399 1.46 -27.97 -2.79
CA LYS A 399 0.27 -28.80 -3.04
C LYS A 399 0.52 -30.31 -3.02
N TYR A 400 1.78 -30.74 -3.02
CA TYR A 400 2.18 -32.15 -3.07
C TYR A 400 3.01 -32.60 -1.85
N ARG A 401 2.84 -31.94 -0.70
CA ARG A 401 3.38 -32.42 0.59
C ARG A 401 2.28 -32.84 1.53
#